data_AF-A0AAV1XL18-F1
#
_entry.id   AF-A0AAV1XL18-F1
#
_cell.length_a   1.000
_cell.length_b   1.000
_cell.length_c   1.000
_cell.angle_alpha   90.00
_cell.angle_beta   90.00
_cell.angle_gamma   90.00
#
_symmetry.space_group_name_H-M   'P 1'
#
loop_
_entity.id
_entity.type
_entity.pdbx_description
1 polymer ?
#
loop_
_entity_poly.entity_id
_entity_poly.type
_entity_poly.pdbx_seq_one_letter_code
_entity_poly.pdbx_strand_id
1 'polypeptide(L)' 'MDVFAWSYKDMPGLDPNIVSHKIPLYPGVEPKKQKLRRMSPNLSLMVKEEVTKQLESGFIEVFRHT' A
#
# COMPACT_ATOMS: atom_id res chain seq x y z
N MET A 1 26.76 -11.24 -6.28
CA MET A 1 25.59 -10.36 -6.48
C MET A 1 24.46 -10.99 -5.70
N ASP A 2 23.96 -10.31 -4.69
CA ASP A 2 22.75 -10.74 -4.00
C ASP A 2 21.56 -10.37 -4.89
N VAL A 3 20.83 -11.38 -5.37
CA VAL A 3 19.75 -11.21 -6.36
C VAL A 3 18.39 -11.07 -5.66
N PHE A 4 18.34 -11.37 -4.35
CA PHE A 4 17.12 -11.38 -3.58
C PHE A 4 17.00 -10.14 -2.70
N ALA A 5 15.76 -9.69 -2.53
CA ALA A 5 15.42 -8.70 -1.53
C ALA A 5 14.98 -9.41 -0.25
N TRP A 6 15.81 -9.35 0.78
CA TRP A 6 15.52 -9.94 2.09
C TRP A 6 14.66 -9.03 2.97
N SER A 7 14.60 -7.74 2.63
CA SER A 7 13.76 -6.75 3.28
C SER A 7 13.13 -5.79 2.27
N TYR A 8 12.10 -5.05 2.70
CA TYR A 8 11.48 -4.02 1.88
C TYR A 8 12.45 -2.89 1.48
N LYS A 9 13.50 -2.64 2.27
CA LYS A 9 14.52 -1.64 1.94
C LYS A 9 15.37 -2.06 0.73
N ASP A 10 15.46 -3.36 0.46
CA ASP A 10 16.22 -3.93 -0.65
C ASP A 10 15.42 -3.95 -1.96
N MET A 11 14.15 -3.53 -1.93
CA MET A 11 13.27 -3.45 -3.09
C MET A 11 13.05 -1.98 -3.49
N PRO A 12 13.99 -1.34 -4.22
CA PRO A 12 13.74 -0.03 -4.80
C PRO A 12 12.59 -0.18 -5.81
N GLY A 13 11.45 0.43 -5.51
CA GLY A 13 10.30 0.45 -6.41
C GLY A 13 10.63 1.13 -7.74
N LEU A 14 9.74 0.98 -8.72
CA LEU A 14 9.83 1.74 -9.97
C LEU A 14 9.38 3.18 -9.74
N ASP A 15 10.08 4.14 -10.35
CA ASP A 15 9.66 5.54 -10.33
C ASP A 15 8.29 5.69 -11.01
N PRO A 16 7.25 6.17 -10.29
CA PRO A 16 5.90 6.35 -10.85
C PRO A 16 5.84 7.30 -12.05
N ASN A 17 6.84 8.18 -12.21
CA ASN A 17 6.98 9.05 -13.38
C ASN A 17 7.38 8.30 -14.64
N ILE A 18 8.03 7.13 -14.50
CA ILE A 18 8.44 6.28 -15.63
C ILE A 18 7.30 5.36 -16.03
N VAL A 19 6.73 4.61 -15.07
CA VAL A 19 5.61 3.70 -15.32
C VAL A 19 4.63 3.75 -14.15
N SER A 20 3.36 3.99 -14.46
CA SER A 20 2.25 3.82 -13.53
C SER A 20 1.15 2.97 -14.17
N HIS A 21 0.56 2.08 -13.37
CA HIS A 21 -0.62 1.34 -13.80
C HIS A 21 -1.88 2.14 -13.48
N LYS A 22 -2.76 2.30 -14.47
CA LYS A 22 -4.08 2.91 -14.30
C LYS A 22 -5.14 1.83 -14.44
N ILE A 23 -5.96 1.68 -13.41
CA ILE A 23 -7.12 0.79 -13.46
C ILE A 23 -8.24 1.51 -14.25
N PRO A 24 -8.69 0.98 -15.40
CA PRO A 24 -9.77 1.60 -16.16
C PRO A 24 -11.09 1.51 -15.39
N LEU A 25 -11.83 2.62 -15.36
CA LEU A 25 -13.15 2.72 -14.71
C LEU A 25 -14.23 3.02 -15.75
N TYR A 26 -15.45 2.55 -15.49
CA TYR A 26 -16.60 2.96 -16.29
C TYR A 26 -16.90 4.45 -16.09
N PRO A 27 -17.32 5.18 -17.15
CA PRO A 27 -17.72 6.57 -17.02
C PRO A 27 -18.85 6.76 -16.00
N GLY A 28 -18.75 7.79 -15.16
CA GLY A 28 -19.80 8.16 -14.20
C GLY A 28 -19.86 7.31 -12.92
N VAL A 29 -18.88 6.44 -12.66
CA VAL A 29 -18.80 5.70 -11.39
C VAL A 29 -18.27 6.60 -10.28
N GLU A 30 -19.03 6.68 -9.19
CA GLU A 30 -18.65 7.44 -8.00
C GLU A 30 -17.79 6.61 -7.03
N PRO A 31 -16.81 7.23 -6.33
CA PRO A 31 -16.06 6.57 -5.27
C PRO A 31 -16.96 6.07 -4.13
N LYS A 32 -16.76 4.82 -3.70
CA LYS A 32 -17.51 4.24 -2.58
C LYS A 32 -16.59 3.95 -1.39
N LYS A 33 -16.82 4.67 -0.29
CA LYS A 33 -16.14 4.40 0.99
C LYS A 33 -16.74 3.15 1.64
N GLN A 34 -15.96 2.08 1.70
CA GLN A 34 -16.34 0.86 2.41
C GLN A 34 -16.20 1.03 3.92
N LYS A 35 -17.11 0.43 4.69
CA LYS A 35 -17.03 0.41 6.15
C LYS A 35 -15.84 -0.43 6.59
N LEU A 36 -15.05 0.08 7.54
CA LEU A 36 -13.96 -0.67 8.16
C LEU A 36 -14.51 -1.94 8.84
N ARG A 37 -13.83 -3.06 8.61
CA ARG A 37 -14.15 -4.34 9.25
C ARG A 37 -13.45 -4.44 10.60
N ARG A 38 -14.12 -5.03 11.59
CA ARG A 38 -13.52 -5.30 12.90
C ARG A 38 -12.46 -6.40 12.73
N MET A 39 -11.26 -6.15 13.24
CA MET A 39 -10.19 -7.13 13.35
C MET A 39 -10.04 -7.58 14.81
N SER A 40 -9.56 -8.80 15.03
CA SER A 40 -9.18 -9.24 16.37
C SER A 40 -7.98 -8.40 16.87
N PRO A 41 -7.83 -8.20 18.19
CA PRO A 41 -6.74 -7.39 18.73
C PRO A 41 -5.35 -7.88 18.31
N ASN A 42 -5.13 -9.21 18.33
CA ASN A 42 -3.86 -9.81 17.94
C ASN A 42 -3.51 -9.51 16.47
N LEU A 43 -4.48 -9.66 15.56
CA LEU A 43 -4.26 -9.35 14.15
C LEU A 43 -4.03 -7.86 13.94
N SER A 44 -4.74 -7.01 14.68
CA SER A 44 -4.58 -5.56 14.59
C SER A 44 -3.16 -5.09 14.95
N LEU A 45 -2.49 -5.76 15.90
CA LEU A 45 -1.10 -5.44 16.26
C LEU A 45 -0.15 -5.84 15.13
N MET A 46 -0.28 -7.05 14.58
CA MET A 46 0.54 -7.53 13.46
C MET A 46 0.37 -6.67 12.21
N VAL A 47 -0.88 -6.30 11.88
CA VAL A 47 -1.16 -5.41 10.75
C VAL A 47 -0.53 -4.04 10.95
N LYS A 48 -0.56 -3.49 12.16
CA LYS A 48 0.06 -2.20 12.46
C LYS A 48 1.58 -2.22 12.26
N GLU A 49 2.25 -3.27 12.72
CA GLU A 49 3.68 -3.45 12.51
C GLU A 49 4.02 -3.54 11.02
N GLU A 50 3.25 -4.33 10.27
CA GLU A 50 3.51 -4.52 8.84
C GLU A 50 3.24 -3.26 8.00
N VAL A 51 2.16 -2.55 8.28
CA VAL A 51 1.84 -1.25 7.66
C VAL A 51 2.94 -0.23 7.94
N THR A 52 3.51 -0.23 9.15
CA THR A 52 4.61 0.69 9.49
C THR A 52 5.85 0.39 8.64
N LYS A 53 6.22 -0.88 8.45
CA LYS A 53 7.35 -1.27 7.59
C LYS A 53 7.13 -0.86 6.13
N GLN A 54 5.91 -0.99 5.62
CA GLN A 54 5.58 -0.60 4.24
C GLN A 54 5.56 0.93 4.05
N LEU A 55 5.11 1.69 5.07
CA LEU A 55 5.20 3.15 5.07
C LEU A 55 6.66 3.62 5.06
N GLU A 56 7.51 3.05 5.92
CA GLU A 56 8.93 3.41 6.01
C GLU A 56 9.73 3.08 4.74
N SER A 57 9.32 2.05 4.00
CA SER A 57 9.91 1.69 2.70
C SER A 57 9.34 2.49 1.53
N GLY A 58 8.29 3.28 1.74
CA GLY A 58 7.66 4.09 0.69
C GLY A 58 6.76 3.31 -0.27
N PHE A 59 6.38 2.06 0.06
CA PHE A 59 5.45 1.28 -0.76
C PHE A 59 4.01 1.75 -0.66
N ILE A 60 3.64 2.31 0.49
CA ILE A 60 2.34 2.91 0.72
C ILE A 60 2.52 4.33 1.24
N GLU A 61 1.50 5.16 1.01
CA GLU A 61 1.46 6.54 1.46
C GLU A 61 0.12 6.87 2.11
N VAL A 62 0.12 7.88 2.98
CA VAL A 62 -1.10 8.33 3.65
C VAL A 62 -1.89 9.23 2.71
N PHE A 63 -3.04 8.75 2.23
CA PHE A 63 -3.96 9.55 1.42
C PHE A 63 -5.16 10.04 2.23
N ARG A 64 -5.53 11.31 2.07
CA ARG A 64 -6.74 11.87 2.65
C ARG A 64 -7.84 11.90 1.60
N HIS A 65 -8.87 11.08 1.80
CA HIS A 65 -10.09 11.15 1.00
C HIS A 65 -11.00 12.26 1.57
N THR A 66 -11.28 13.28 0.77
CA THR A 66 -12.28 14.33 1.05
C THR A 66 -13.70 13.80 1.01
#